data_AF-A0A395J7C8-F1
#
_entry.id   AF-A0A395J7C8-F1
#
_cell.length_a   1.000
_cell.length_b   1.000
_cell.length_c   1.000
_cell.angle_alpha   90.00
_cell.angle_beta   90.00
_cell.angle_gamma   90.00
#
_symmetry.space_group_name_H-M   'P 1'
#
loop_
_entity.id
_entity.type
_entity.pdbx_description
1 polymer ?
#
loop_
_entity_poly.entity_id
_entity_poly.type
_entity_poly.pdbx_seq_one_letter_code
_entity_poly.pdbx_strand_id
1 'polypeptide(L)'
;MFARSPIAFFLSFLVLLGCATAAKLFRMDARTPAEVRAAGGLVSWNPAGTGSVLDHGLAKLGKDDPWVSTTSSKALAKSGAKSAGAVYVYTIKSKSPNKLEIVDLDKEFKKAGEENPHPGRKNFSP
;
A
#
# COMPACT_ATOMS: atom_id res chain seq x y z
N MET A 1 -40.08 -40.71 3.05
CA MET A 1 -39.86 -39.35 3.57
C MET A 1 -38.44 -39.29 4.11
N PHE A 2 -37.51 -38.69 3.37
CA PHE A 2 -36.10 -38.60 3.77
C PHE A 2 -35.84 -37.24 4.41
N ALA A 3 -35.66 -37.22 5.73
CA ALA A 3 -35.19 -36.04 6.45
C ALA A 3 -33.70 -35.85 6.15
N ARG A 4 -33.37 -34.80 5.38
CA ARG A 4 -31.98 -34.36 5.19
C ARG A 4 -31.63 -33.33 6.27
N SER A 5 -30.71 -33.71 7.14
CA SER A 5 -30.16 -32.87 8.21
C SER A 5 -29.39 -31.66 7.64
N PRO A 6 -29.54 -30.43 8.16
CA PRO A 6 -28.86 -29.24 7.65
C PRO A 6 -27.47 -28.98 8.27
N ILE A 7 -26.88 -29.94 9.01
CA ILE A 7 -25.67 -29.70 9.83
C ILE A 7 -24.37 -29.97 9.04
N ALA A 8 -24.28 -29.53 7.78
CA ALA A 8 -23.07 -29.72 6.96
C ALA A 8 -22.58 -28.47 6.23
N PHE A 9 -23.02 -27.27 6.64
CA PHE A 9 -22.68 -26.02 5.93
C PHE A 9 -21.92 -24.97 6.74
N PHE A 10 -21.55 -25.24 8.00
CA PHE A 10 -20.98 -24.21 8.89
C PHE A 10 -19.51 -24.38 9.29
N LEU A 11 -18.76 -25.29 8.65
CA LEU A 11 -17.34 -25.53 8.99
C LEU A 11 -16.35 -25.26 7.85
N SER A 12 -16.79 -24.85 6.66
CA SER A 12 -15.86 -24.52 5.56
C SER A 12 -15.41 -23.05 5.52
N PHE A 13 -15.88 -22.19 6.43
CA PHE A 13 -15.54 -20.76 6.40
C PHE A 13 -14.32 -20.38 7.25
N LEU A 14 -13.68 -21.32 7.95
CA LEU A 14 -12.66 -21.03 8.96
C LEU A 14 -11.20 -21.31 8.54
N VAL A 15 -10.90 -21.52 7.25
CA VAL A 15 -9.51 -21.79 6.79
C VAL A 15 -9.12 -20.96 5.56
N LEU A 16 -9.65 -19.74 5.44
CA LEU A 16 -9.12 -18.72 4.51
C LEU A 16 -8.63 -17.47 5.25
N LEU A 17 -8.29 -17.59 6.54
CA LEU A 17 -7.27 -16.73 7.14
C LEU A 17 -5.91 -17.16 6.56
N GLY A 18 -5.72 -16.90 5.27
CA GLY A 18 -4.41 -16.85 4.69
C GLY A 18 -3.57 -15.97 5.59
N CYS A 19 -2.51 -16.54 6.17
CA CYS A 19 -1.45 -15.79 6.82
C CYS A 19 -0.99 -14.74 5.80
N ALA A 20 -1.56 -13.54 5.87
CA ALA A 20 -1.02 -12.37 5.24
C ALA A 20 0.30 -12.11 5.95
N THR A 21 1.36 -12.76 5.45
CA THR A 21 2.71 -12.46 5.87
C THR A 21 2.88 -10.98 5.61
N ALA A 22 2.96 -10.22 6.70
CA ALA A 22 3.02 -8.78 6.68
C ALA A 22 4.22 -8.38 5.80
N ALA A 23 3.94 -8.01 4.55
CA ALA A 23 4.97 -7.77 3.56
C ALA A 23 5.83 -6.60 4.03
N LYS A 24 7.15 -6.76 4.01
CA LYS A 24 8.08 -5.64 4.20
C LYS A 24 7.89 -4.71 3.01
N LEU A 25 7.56 -3.45 3.29
CA LEU A 25 7.43 -2.41 2.28
C LEU A 25 8.64 -1.48 2.34
N PHE A 26 8.97 -0.88 1.20
CA PHE A 26 10.07 0.05 1.04
C PHE A 26 9.58 1.32 0.37
N ARG A 27 10.09 2.46 0.80
CA ARG A 27 9.84 3.76 0.18
C ARG A 27 11.13 4.54 0.07
N MET A 28 11.39 5.08 -1.11
CA MET A 28 12.39 6.12 -1.28
C MET A 28 11.74 7.47 -0.99
N ASP A 29 12.40 8.28 -0.16
CA ASP A 29 11.93 9.61 0.20
C ASP A 29 13.14 10.55 0.36
N ALA A 30 12.97 11.82 -0.03
CA ALA A 30 14.00 12.84 0.12
C ALA A 30 14.06 13.38 1.56
N ARG A 31 12.98 13.24 2.33
CA ARG A 31 12.97 13.64 3.74
C ARG A 31 13.96 12.81 4.54
N THR A 32 14.76 13.50 5.33
CA THR A 32 15.68 12.93 6.31
C THR A 32 14.92 12.18 7.42
N PRO A 33 15.59 11.27 8.15
CA PRO A 33 14.98 10.60 9.28
C PRO A 33 14.50 11.56 10.38
N ALA A 34 15.08 12.75 10.50
CA ALA A 34 14.63 13.76 11.46
C ALA A 34 13.29 14.38 11.03
N GLU A 35 13.18 14.77 9.76
CA GLU A 35 11.93 15.33 9.20
C GLU A 35 10.78 14.32 9.23
N VAL A 36 11.05 13.05 8.86
CA VAL A 36 10.03 11.99 8.93
C VAL A 36 9.55 11.78 10.36
N ARG A 37 10.44 11.84 11.36
CA ARG A 37 10.03 11.74 12.77
C ARG A 37 9.23 12.95 13.24
N ALA A 38 9.66 14.16 12.87
CA ALA A 38 8.97 15.40 13.21
C ALA A 38 7.55 15.46 12.61
N ALA A 39 7.35 14.88 11.43
CA ALA A 39 6.04 14.76 10.78
C ALA A 39 5.15 13.63 11.35
N GLY A 40 5.63 12.88 12.37
CA GLY A 40 4.92 11.72 12.92
C GLY A 40 4.97 10.47 12.03
N GLY A 41 5.74 10.48 10.95
CA GLY A 41 5.91 9.35 10.03
C GLY A 41 5.99 9.78 8.57
N LEU A 42 5.85 8.78 7.69
CA LEU A 42 5.73 9.01 6.25
C LEU A 42 4.27 9.41 5.95
N VAL A 43 4.04 10.71 5.81
CA VAL A 43 2.74 11.28 5.47
C VAL A 43 2.62 11.59 3.97
N SER A 44 1.40 11.50 3.44
CA SER A 44 1.02 11.93 2.09
C SER A 44 0.96 13.46 2.02
N TRP A 45 0.65 14.01 0.84
CA TRP A 45 0.59 15.46 0.68
C TRP A 45 -0.63 16.05 1.40
N ASN A 46 -1.79 15.40 1.26
CA ASN A 46 -3.02 15.77 1.95
C ASN A 46 -3.68 14.52 2.53
N PRO A 47 -3.39 14.14 3.78
CA PRO A 47 -4.01 12.97 4.43
C PRO A 47 -5.54 13.05 4.54
N ALA A 48 -6.12 14.25 4.48
CA ALA A 48 -7.57 14.46 4.46
C ALA A 48 -8.17 14.45 3.04
N GLY A 49 -7.35 14.25 2.01
CA GLY A 49 -7.78 14.14 0.61
C GLY A 49 -8.64 12.90 0.38
N THR A 50 -9.50 12.96 -0.63
CA THR A 50 -10.47 11.89 -0.94
C THR A 50 -10.21 11.21 -2.30
N GLY A 51 -9.06 11.49 -2.92
CA GLY A 51 -8.72 10.96 -4.24
C GLY A 51 -8.53 9.44 -4.25
N SER A 52 -8.90 8.79 -5.36
CA SER A 52 -8.80 7.34 -5.48
C SER A 52 -7.35 6.86 -5.64
N VAL A 53 -7.08 5.60 -5.29
CA VAL A 53 -5.76 4.99 -5.49
C VAL A 53 -5.39 4.88 -6.99
N LEU A 54 -6.38 4.82 -7.88
CA LEU A 54 -6.15 4.83 -9.33
C LEU A 54 -5.71 6.23 -9.80
N ASP A 55 -6.37 7.29 -9.32
CA ASP A 55 -5.96 8.67 -9.62
C ASP A 55 -4.58 8.98 -9.08
N HIS A 56 -4.23 8.44 -7.90
CA HIS A 56 -2.87 8.45 -7.39
C HIS A 56 -1.90 7.72 -8.33
N GLY A 57 -2.24 6.51 -8.77
CA GLY A 57 -1.44 5.73 -9.71
C GLY A 57 -1.21 6.41 -11.05
N LEU A 58 -2.17 7.24 -11.49
CA LEU A 58 -2.11 8.07 -12.70
C LEU A 58 -1.55 9.48 -12.44
N ALA A 59 -1.10 9.79 -11.22
CA ALA A 59 -0.57 11.09 -10.81
C ALA A 59 -1.52 12.29 -11.05
N LYS A 60 -2.84 12.08 -10.97
CA LYS A 60 -3.87 13.12 -11.23
C LYS A 60 -4.16 14.02 -10.02
N LEU A 61 -3.84 13.57 -8.81
CA LEU A 61 -4.30 14.20 -7.56
C LEU A 61 -3.48 15.42 -7.12
N GLY A 62 -2.24 15.56 -7.59
CA GLY A 62 -1.38 16.69 -7.24
C GLY A 62 -1.23 16.90 -5.73
N LYS A 63 -1.62 18.08 -5.24
CA LYS A 63 -1.53 18.45 -3.81
C LYS A 63 -2.67 17.87 -2.97
N ASP A 64 -3.70 17.30 -3.58
CA ASP A 64 -4.82 16.68 -2.86
C ASP A 64 -4.62 15.19 -2.65
N ASP A 65 -3.43 14.66 -2.97
CA ASP A 65 -3.11 13.25 -2.91
C ASP A 65 -3.01 12.74 -1.45
N PRO A 66 -3.93 11.83 -1.03
CA PRO A 66 -3.91 11.24 0.29
C PRO A 66 -3.03 9.99 0.39
N TRP A 67 -2.35 9.58 -0.68
CA TRP A 67 -1.63 8.31 -0.73
C TRP A 67 -0.11 8.46 -0.58
N VAL A 68 0.49 7.45 0.04
CA VAL A 68 1.94 7.26 0.14
C VAL A 68 2.32 6.04 -0.70
N SER A 69 3.08 6.27 -1.76
CA SER A 69 3.60 5.18 -2.59
C SER A 69 4.73 4.41 -1.91
N THR A 70 4.70 3.09 -2.05
CA THR A 70 5.71 2.14 -1.58
C THR A 70 5.90 1.00 -2.60
N THR A 71 6.83 0.09 -2.32
CA THR A 71 7.02 -1.15 -3.08
C THR A 71 7.48 -2.28 -2.17
N SER A 72 7.20 -3.54 -2.54
CA SER A 72 7.76 -4.71 -1.86
C SER A 72 9.21 -5.01 -2.26
N SER A 73 9.79 -4.28 -3.22
CA SER A 73 11.17 -4.48 -3.68
C SER A 73 12.09 -3.34 -3.23
N LYS A 74 13.04 -3.66 -2.35
CA LYS A 74 14.09 -2.71 -1.94
C LYS A 74 14.92 -2.23 -3.13
N ALA A 75 15.11 -3.08 -4.14
CA ALA A 75 15.83 -2.74 -5.36
C ALA A 75 15.05 -1.70 -6.19
N LEU A 76 13.73 -1.87 -6.34
CA LEU A 76 12.89 -0.86 -7.01
C LEU A 76 12.84 0.45 -6.24
N ALA A 77 12.81 0.42 -4.90
CA ALA A 77 12.89 1.64 -4.10
C ALA A 77 14.24 2.36 -4.35
N LYS A 78 15.35 1.60 -4.39
CA LYS A 78 16.68 2.16 -4.69
C LYS A 78 16.79 2.71 -6.11
N SER A 79 16.22 2.07 -7.13
CA SER A 79 16.30 2.57 -8.51
C SER A 79 15.52 3.88 -8.72
N GLY A 80 14.58 4.19 -7.82
CA GLY A 80 13.89 5.49 -7.78
C GLY A 80 14.77 6.65 -7.31
N ALA A 81 15.93 6.39 -6.68
CA ALA A 81 16.88 7.39 -6.19
C ALA A 81 17.61 8.08 -7.35
N LYS A 82 16.89 8.93 -8.09
CA LYS A 82 17.40 9.65 -9.27
C LYS A 82 17.79 11.11 -8.99
N SER A 83 17.60 11.60 -7.76
CA SER A 83 17.90 13.00 -7.41
C SER A 83 19.38 13.24 -7.13
N ALA A 84 19.85 14.46 -7.40
CA ALA A 84 21.22 14.89 -7.09
C ALA A 84 21.52 15.02 -5.58
N GLY A 85 20.49 15.08 -4.73
CA GLY A 85 20.61 15.15 -3.27
C GLY A 85 20.58 13.79 -2.58
N ALA A 86 20.90 13.78 -1.28
CA ALA A 86 20.79 12.59 -0.45
C ALA A 86 19.32 12.13 -0.37
N VAL A 87 19.09 10.84 -0.60
CA VAL A 87 17.78 10.21 -0.45
C VAL A 87 17.87 8.99 0.46
N TYR A 88 16.75 8.68 1.09
CA TYR A 88 16.67 7.61 2.08
C TYR A 88 15.70 6.54 1.61
N VAL A 89 16.07 5.27 1.82
CA VAL A 89 15.18 4.13 1.60
C VAL A 89 14.67 3.63 2.94
N TYR A 90 13.43 4.00 3.26
CA TYR A 90 12.74 3.57 4.48
C TYR A 90 12.22 2.15 4.33
N THR A 91 12.32 1.38 5.41
CA THR A 91 11.63 0.08 5.56
C THR A 91 10.40 0.29 6.42
N ILE A 92 9.23 -0.02 5.87
CA ILE A 92 7.94 0.13 6.52
C ILE A 92 7.48 -1.26 6.97
N LYS A 93 7.26 -1.41 8.27
CA LYS A 93 6.71 -2.63 8.86
C LYS A 93 5.18 -2.51 8.82
N SER A 94 4.54 -3.37 8.05
CA SER A 94 3.07 -3.43 7.94
C SER A 94 2.36 -3.88 9.22
N LYS A 95 3.09 -4.29 10.27
CA LYS A 95 2.58 -4.59 11.62
C LYS A 95 2.71 -3.41 12.61
N SER A 96 2.70 -2.17 12.11
CA SER A 96 2.63 -0.99 12.99
C SER A 96 1.32 -1.02 13.80
N PRO A 97 1.29 -0.50 15.05
CA PRO A 97 0.04 -0.38 15.82
C PRO A 97 -1.06 0.38 15.06
N ASN A 98 -0.66 1.30 14.18
CA ASN A 98 -1.54 1.90 13.20
C ASN A 98 -1.66 0.92 12.03
N LYS A 99 -2.77 0.16 11.97
CA LYS A 99 -3.06 -0.77 10.88
C LYS A 99 -3.05 0.02 9.56
N LEU A 100 -1.98 -0.09 8.80
CA LEU A 100 -1.90 0.49 7.46
C LEU A 100 -2.70 -0.39 6.50
N GLU A 101 -3.75 0.15 5.90
CA GLU A 101 -4.42 -0.51 4.79
C GLU A 101 -3.56 -0.37 3.53
N ILE A 102 -2.86 -1.45 3.18
CA ILE A 102 -2.00 -1.49 2.01
C ILE A 102 -2.82 -1.94 0.81
N VAL A 103 -2.96 -1.07 -0.17
CA VAL A 103 -3.63 -1.33 -1.45
C VAL A 103 -2.59 -1.71 -2.51
N ASP A 104 -2.86 -2.81 -3.21
CA ASP A 104 -2.01 -3.29 -4.30
C ASP A 104 -2.45 -2.64 -5.62
N LEU A 105 -1.58 -1.81 -6.20
CA LEU A 105 -1.94 -0.99 -7.35
C LEU A 105 -2.22 -1.84 -8.59
N ASP A 106 -1.44 -2.90 -8.81
CA ASP A 106 -1.63 -3.82 -9.93
C ASP A 106 -3.01 -4.48 -9.87
N LYS A 107 -3.45 -4.85 -8.66
CA LYS A 107 -4.77 -5.43 -8.46
C LYS A 107 -5.89 -4.44 -8.78
N GLU A 108 -5.77 -3.17 -8.40
CA GLU A 108 -6.81 -2.18 -8.65
C GLU A 108 -6.91 -1.79 -10.13
N PHE A 109 -5.78 -1.59 -10.83
CA PHE A 109 -5.80 -1.35 -12.28
C PHE A 109 -6.38 -2.56 -13.04
N LYS A 110 -6.00 -3.78 -12.66
CA LYS A 110 -6.55 -5.00 -13.25
C LYS A 110 -8.07 -5.11 -13.05
N LYS A 111 -8.60 -4.71 -11.89
CA LYS A 111 -10.05 -4.68 -11.64
C LYS A 111 -10.76 -3.63 -12.50
N ALA A 112 -10.12 -2.48 -12.72
CA ALA A 112 -10.65 -1.41 -13.56
C ALA A 112 -10.59 -1.73 -15.07
N GLY A 113 -9.85 -2.78 -15.46
CA GLY A 113 -9.61 -3.09 -16.87
C GLY A 113 -8.64 -2.11 -17.54
N GLU A 114 -7.82 -1.42 -16.75
CA GLU A 114 -6.84 -0.44 -17.20
C GLU A 114 -5.41 -1.00 -17.11
N GLU A 115 -4.51 -0.50 -17.95
CA GLU A 115 -3.09 -0.84 -17.87
C GLU A 115 -2.43 -0.04 -16.73
N ASN A 116 -1.67 -0.72 -15.85
CA ASN A 116 -0.94 -0.03 -14.79
C ASN A 116 0.35 0.58 -15.34
N PRO A 117 0.52 1.92 -15.35
CA PRO A 117 1.77 2.55 -15.77
C PRO A 117 2.95 2.29 -14.82
N HIS A 118 2.68 1.75 -13.63
CA HIS A 118 3.63 1.60 -12.53
C HIS A 118 3.55 0.23 -11.85
N PRO A 119 3.99 -0.85 -12.53
CA PRO A 119 3.92 -2.20 -11.99
C PRO A 119 4.75 -2.37 -10.71
N GLY A 120 4.26 -3.18 -9.77
CA GLY A 120 4.94 -3.51 -8.52
C GLY A 120 4.93 -2.42 -7.44
N ARG A 121 4.07 -1.40 -7.59
CA ARG A 121 3.80 -0.40 -6.54
C ARG A 121 2.70 -0.86 -5.59
N LYS A 122 2.86 -0.52 -4.31
CA LYS A 122 1.88 -0.72 -3.25
C LYS A 122 1.68 0.61 -2.53
N ASN A 123 0.44 1.00 -2.28
CA ASN A 123 0.14 2.31 -1.73
C ASN A 123 -0.67 2.19 -0.45
N PHE A 124 -0.57 3.19 0.43
CA PHE A 124 -1.41 3.29 1.62
C PHE A 124 -1.77 4.75 1.87
N SER A 125 -2.87 4.99 2.56
CA SER A 125 -3.24 6.32 3.03
C SER A 125 -2.97 6.40 4.55
N PRO A 126 -2.16 7.36 5.04
CA PRO A 126 -1.77 7.49 6.44
C PRO A 126 -2.83 8.17 7.32
#